data_AF-A0A1G8KBB9-F1
#
_entry.id   AF-A0A1G8KBB9-F1
#
_cell.length_a   1.000
_cell.length_b   1.000
_cell.length_c   1.000
_cell.angle_alpha   90.00
_cell.angle_beta   90.00
_cell.angle_gamma   90.00
#
_symmetry.space_group_name_H-M   'P 1'
#
loop_
_entity.id
_entity.type
_entity.pdbx_description
1 polymer ?
#
loop_
_entity_poly.entity_id
_entity_poly.type
_entity_poly.pdbx_seq_one_letter_code
_entity_poly.pdbx_strand_id
1 'polypeptide(L)'
;MVQLLLEEGPVTATEIGRRLGLSAAGVRRHIDALIESGEAQEAPSATVRRRGRGRPAKRFQITAQGRGKLGHAYDDLAGAALRQLREVGGEAAITEFARRRVQAILVSVGRAADRDVGRAADRDVGRAADRDAVRAADSSAVTVSREDVESTAEDIAEAFTSAGFAASTRPVGNGVQICQHHCPVSHVAEEFPELCEAEREAFTELLGTHVQQLATIANGDCACTTHVPLVPLAAPGRPEPPG
;
A
#
# COMPACT_ATOMS: atom_id res chain seq x y z
N MET A 1 -10.52 -13.56 16.07
CA MET A 1 -9.05 -13.74 16.04
C MET A 1 -8.51 -13.57 14.63
N VAL A 2 -8.95 -14.37 13.66
CA VAL A 2 -8.53 -14.30 12.25
C VAL A 2 -8.73 -12.90 11.64
N GLN A 3 -9.86 -12.23 11.92
CA GLN A 3 -10.12 -10.85 11.51
C GLN A 3 -8.98 -9.87 11.90
N LEU A 4 -8.48 -9.95 13.14
CA LEU A 4 -7.39 -9.09 13.61
C LEU A 4 -6.04 -9.42 12.94
N LEU A 5 -5.84 -10.68 12.52
CA LEU A 5 -4.64 -11.05 11.76
C LEU A 5 -4.69 -10.56 10.31
N LEU A 6 -5.88 -10.33 9.75
CA LEU A 6 -6.08 -9.76 8.42
C LEU A 6 -5.90 -8.24 8.43
N GLU A 7 -6.52 -7.58 9.41
CA GLU A 7 -6.65 -6.12 9.42
C GLU A 7 -5.45 -5.39 10.02
N GLU A 8 -4.58 -6.06 10.80
CA GLU A 8 -3.50 -5.37 11.54
C GLU A 8 -2.09 -5.72 11.05
N GLY A 9 -1.99 -6.63 10.08
CA GLY A 9 -0.70 -7.19 9.67
C GLY A 9 -0.03 -7.97 10.82
N PRO A 10 1.32 -7.90 10.97
CA PRO A 10 2.05 -8.60 12.03
C PRO A 10 1.68 -8.20 13.46
N VAL A 11 0.91 -9.05 14.15
CA VAL A 11 0.37 -8.77 15.49
C VAL A 11 0.81 -9.81 16.53
N THR A 12 1.01 -9.40 17.78
CA THR A 12 1.37 -10.31 18.88
C THR A 12 0.13 -10.96 19.51
N ALA A 13 0.30 -12.16 20.09
CA ALA A 13 -0.78 -12.82 20.83
C ALA A 13 -1.30 -12.00 22.03
N THR A 14 -0.43 -11.16 22.62
CA THR A 14 -0.82 -10.24 23.71
C THR A 14 -1.72 -9.12 23.20
N GLU A 15 -1.39 -8.51 22.05
CA GLU A 15 -2.21 -7.47 21.43
C GLU A 15 -3.60 -8.01 21.04
N ILE A 16 -3.66 -9.21 20.44
CA ILE A 16 -4.93 -9.89 20.14
C ILE A 16 -5.71 -10.19 21.43
N GLY A 17 -5.05 -10.76 22.44
CA GLY A 17 -5.69 -11.12 23.71
C GLY A 17 -6.34 -9.91 24.39
N ARG A 18 -5.63 -8.78 24.42
CA ARG A 18 -6.16 -7.52 24.96
C ARG A 18 -7.42 -7.04 24.24
N ARG A 19 -7.47 -7.15 22.91
CA ARG A 19 -8.64 -6.72 22.11
C ARG A 19 -9.84 -7.65 22.26
N LEU A 20 -9.59 -8.95 22.39
CA LEU A 20 -10.65 -9.95 22.45
C LEU A 20 -11.08 -10.31 23.87
N GLY A 21 -10.45 -9.74 24.92
CA GLY A 21 -10.68 -10.14 26.30
C GLY A 21 -10.21 -11.56 26.62
N LEU A 22 -9.21 -12.06 25.89
CA LEU A 22 -8.67 -13.42 26.00
C LEU A 22 -7.28 -13.41 26.62
N SER A 23 -6.90 -14.51 27.28
CA SER A 23 -5.53 -14.68 27.76
C SER A 23 -4.57 -14.86 26.59
N ALA A 24 -3.35 -14.33 26.71
CA ALA A 24 -2.32 -14.52 25.68
C ALA A 24 -2.00 -16.00 25.43
N ALA A 25 -2.12 -16.86 26.45
CA ALA A 25 -1.94 -18.30 26.31
C ALA A 25 -3.06 -18.95 25.48
N GLY A 26 -4.32 -18.57 25.71
CA GLY A 26 -5.46 -19.03 24.93
C GLY A 26 -5.33 -18.62 23.46
N VAL A 27 -4.96 -17.36 23.21
CA VAL A 27 -4.72 -16.87 21.84
C VAL A 27 -3.59 -17.63 21.15
N ARG A 28 -2.46 -17.89 21.83
CA ARG A 28 -1.35 -18.66 21.25
C ARG A 28 -1.78 -20.05 20.80
N ARG A 29 -2.57 -20.76 21.61
CA ARG A 29 -3.09 -22.09 21.23
C ARG A 29 -3.86 -22.05 19.91
N HIS A 30 -4.67 -21.02 19.69
CA HIS A 30 -5.39 -20.87 18.43
C HIS A 30 -4.47 -20.48 17.27
N ILE A 31 -3.49 -19.61 17.50
CA ILE A 31 -2.49 -19.24 16.50
C ILE A 31 -1.64 -20.45 16.10
N ASP A 32 -1.22 -21.28 17.05
CA ASP A 32 -0.42 -22.48 16.80
C ASP A 32 -1.19 -23.45 15.89
N ALA A 33 -2.52 -23.60 16.09
CA ALA A 33 -3.37 -24.40 15.21
C ALA A 33 -3.46 -23.83 13.78
N LEU A 34 -3.52 -22.49 13.64
CA LEU A 34 -3.48 -21.84 12.32
C LEU A 34 -2.12 -22.00 11.64
N ILE A 35 -1.03 -21.97 12.40
CA ILE A 35 0.32 -22.21 11.87
C ILE A 35 0.43 -23.66 11.40
N GLU A 36 -0.05 -24.61 12.20
CA GLU A 36 -0.05 -26.04 11.86
C GLU A 36 -0.84 -26.33 10.58
N SER A 37 -1.93 -25.60 10.32
CA SER A 37 -2.70 -25.73 9.08
C SER A 37 -2.17 -24.88 7.91
N GLY A 38 -1.08 -24.12 8.10
CA GLY A 38 -0.49 -23.23 7.09
C GLY A 38 -1.24 -21.91 6.88
N GLU A 39 -2.26 -21.61 7.69
CA GLU A 39 -3.11 -20.43 7.59
C GLU A 39 -2.49 -19.18 8.23
N ALA A 40 -1.55 -19.36 9.15
CA ALA A 40 -0.80 -18.25 9.76
C ALA A 40 0.69 -18.58 9.79
N GLN A 41 1.51 -17.55 9.95
CA GLN A 41 2.95 -17.72 10.12
C GLN A 41 3.54 -16.71 11.11
N GLU A 42 4.73 -17.01 11.61
CA GLU A 42 5.53 -16.05 12.37
C GLU A 42 6.09 -14.97 11.44
N ALA A 43 5.83 -13.72 11.80
CA ALA A 43 6.37 -12.56 11.11
C ALA A 43 7.70 -12.15 11.75
N PRO A 44 8.65 -11.57 10.98
CA PRO A 44 9.87 -11.02 11.55
C PRO A 44 9.53 -9.99 12.63
N SER A 45 9.99 -10.22 13.85
CA SER A 45 9.91 -9.19 14.88
C SER A 45 10.86 -8.08 14.45
N ALA A 46 10.32 -6.91 14.08
CA ALA A 46 11.14 -5.75 13.80
C ALA A 46 12.18 -5.63 14.92
N THR A 47 13.46 -5.59 14.55
CA THR A 47 14.60 -5.39 15.45
C THR A 47 14.57 -3.95 15.97
N VAL A 48 13.49 -3.58 16.65
CA VAL A 48 13.46 -2.38 17.48
C VAL A 48 14.47 -2.65 18.58
N ARG A 49 15.57 -1.89 18.54
CA ARG A 49 16.58 -1.78 19.60
C ARG A 49 15.90 -1.34 20.90
N ARG A 50 15.20 -2.22 21.60
CA ARG A 50 14.70 -1.98 22.95
C ARG A 50 15.72 -2.52 23.95
N ARG A 51 16.30 -1.59 24.70
CA ARG A 51 16.93 -1.84 26.02
C ARG A 51 15.84 -2.40 26.94
N GLY A 52 15.68 -3.72 26.96
CA GLY A 52 14.76 -4.42 27.83
C GLY A 52 15.20 -5.87 28.00
N ARG A 53 15.00 -6.42 29.21
CA ARG A 53 15.36 -7.81 29.52
C ARG A 53 14.22 -8.72 29.04
N GLY A 54 14.49 -9.62 28.09
CA GLY A 54 13.54 -10.63 27.63
C GLY A 54 13.67 -10.95 26.13
N ARG A 55 13.20 -12.13 25.72
CA ARG A 55 13.09 -12.50 24.30
C ARG A 55 11.99 -11.65 23.64
N PRO A 56 12.22 -11.07 22.46
CA PRO A 56 11.19 -10.33 21.73
C PRO A 56 9.91 -11.16 21.57
N ALA A 57 8.75 -10.52 21.71
CA ALA A 57 7.48 -11.18 21.48
C ALA A 57 7.34 -11.55 19.99
N LYS A 58 6.99 -12.81 19.72
CA LYS A 58 6.67 -13.26 18.36
C LYS A 58 5.46 -12.48 17.83
N ARG A 59 5.57 -12.02 16.58
CA ARG A 59 4.48 -11.44 15.80
C ARG A 59 3.97 -12.50 14.82
N PHE A 60 2.69 -12.46 14.52
CA PHE A 60 2.03 -13.42 13.66
C PHE A 60 1.22 -12.69 12.60
N GLN A 61 1.12 -13.28 11.42
CA GLN A 61 0.34 -12.76 10.30
C GLN A 61 -0.35 -13.91 9.58
N ILE A 62 -1.43 -13.59 8.87
CA ILE A 62 -2.14 -14.55 8.03
C ILE A 62 -1.39 -14.78 6.72
N THR A 63 -1.40 -16.02 6.24
CA THR A 63 -0.85 -16.38 4.93
C THR A 63 -1.88 -16.15 3.83
N ALA A 64 -1.46 -16.22 2.56
CA ALA A 64 -2.40 -16.22 1.44
C ALA A 64 -3.37 -17.41 1.51
N GLN A 65 -2.91 -18.59 1.93
CA GLN A 65 -3.77 -19.75 2.16
C GLN A 65 -4.82 -19.49 3.24
N GLY A 66 -4.43 -18.82 4.35
CA GLY A 66 -5.37 -18.43 5.40
C GLY A 66 -6.43 -17.44 4.91
N ARG A 67 -6.08 -16.53 4.01
CA ARG A 67 -7.03 -15.65 3.31
C ARG A 67 -7.97 -16.40 2.37
N GLY A 68 -7.45 -17.42 1.68
CA GLY A 68 -8.22 -18.22 0.73
C GLY A 68 -9.39 -18.98 1.32
N LYS A 69 -9.28 -19.36 2.60
CA LYS A 69 -10.36 -20.02 3.35
C LYS A 69 -11.47 -19.07 3.83
N LEU A 70 -11.43 -17.79 3.43
CA LEU A 70 -12.44 -16.80 3.80
C LEU A 70 -13.25 -16.28 2.60
N GLY A 71 -12.71 -16.38 1.37
CA GLY A 71 -13.35 -15.90 0.15
C GLY A 71 -14.21 -16.99 -0.49
N HIS A 72 -15.52 -17.00 -0.25
CA HIS A 72 -16.36 -18.15 -0.63
C HIS A 72 -17.69 -17.84 -1.34
N ALA A 73 -17.99 -16.60 -1.75
CA ALA A 73 -19.17 -16.35 -2.62
C ALA A 73 -19.11 -15.02 -3.40
N TYR A 74 -18.69 -13.93 -2.75
CA TYR A 74 -18.63 -12.61 -3.40
C TYR A 74 -17.50 -12.53 -4.43
N ASP A 75 -16.36 -13.16 -4.14
CA ASP A 75 -15.22 -13.22 -5.05
C ASP A 75 -15.57 -14.04 -6.30
N ASP A 76 -16.32 -15.13 -6.16
CA ASP A 76 -16.79 -15.94 -7.29
C ASP A 76 -17.71 -15.14 -8.21
N LEU A 77 -18.65 -14.40 -7.63
CA LEU A 77 -19.55 -13.52 -8.39
C LEU A 77 -18.77 -12.39 -9.08
N ALA A 78 -17.84 -11.74 -8.37
CA ALA A 78 -17.01 -10.67 -8.92
C ALA A 78 -16.11 -11.19 -10.06
N GLY A 79 -15.48 -12.35 -9.89
CA GLY A 79 -14.70 -13.00 -10.93
C GLY A 79 -15.56 -13.38 -12.14
N ALA A 80 -16.76 -13.91 -11.94
CA ALA A 80 -17.69 -14.20 -13.03
C ALA A 80 -18.09 -12.93 -13.80
N ALA A 81 -18.35 -11.82 -13.10
CA ALA A 81 -18.68 -10.54 -13.71
C ALA A 81 -17.51 -9.99 -14.55
N LEU A 82 -16.27 -10.06 -14.06
CA LEU A 82 -15.10 -9.62 -14.82
C LEU A 82 -14.79 -10.52 -16.02
N ARG A 83 -14.99 -11.84 -15.90
CA ARG A 83 -14.88 -12.74 -17.06
C ARG A 83 -15.88 -12.36 -18.15
N GLN A 84 -17.13 -12.07 -17.78
CA GLN A 84 -18.14 -11.60 -18.73
C GLN A 84 -17.77 -10.24 -19.34
N LEU A 85 -17.24 -9.31 -18.54
CA LEU A 85 -16.78 -8.01 -19.02
C LEU A 85 -15.66 -8.17 -20.05
N ARG A 86 -14.70 -9.05 -19.79
CA ARG A 86 -13.61 -9.37 -20.72
C ARG A 86 -14.12 -10.02 -22.01
N GLU A 87 -15.10 -10.92 -21.93
CA GLU A 87 -15.71 -11.55 -23.10
C GLU A 87 -16.40 -10.53 -24.02
N VAL A 88 -17.15 -9.58 -23.44
CA VAL A 88 -17.93 -8.61 -24.22
C VAL A 88 -17.08 -7.41 -24.67
N GLY A 89 -16.16 -6.95 -23.82
CA GLY A 89 -15.42 -5.69 -24.00
C GLY A 89 -13.91 -5.85 -24.25
N GLY A 90 -13.37 -7.07 -24.20
CA GLY A 90 -11.95 -7.34 -24.31
C GLY A 90 -11.11 -6.84 -23.11
N GLU A 91 -9.79 -6.95 -23.23
CA GLU A 91 -8.85 -6.56 -22.16
C GLU A 91 -8.91 -5.08 -21.82
N ALA A 92 -9.12 -4.21 -22.82
CA ALA A 92 -9.24 -2.77 -22.60
C ALA A 92 -10.40 -2.41 -21.65
N ALA A 93 -11.48 -3.19 -21.65
CA ALA A 93 -12.59 -2.99 -20.71
C ALA A 93 -12.20 -3.35 -19.27
N ILE A 94 -11.36 -4.37 -19.07
CA ILE A 94 -10.82 -4.74 -17.76
C ILE A 94 -9.87 -3.66 -17.25
N THR A 95 -8.92 -3.21 -18.09
CA THR A 95 -8.00 -2.13 -17.73
C THR A 95 -8.74 -0.84 -17.35
N GLU A 96 -9.76 -0.46 -18.12
CA GLU A 96 -10.57 0.72 -17.83
C GLU A 96 -11.39 0.56 -16.54
N PHE A 97 -11.97 -0.62 -16.32
CA PHE A 97 -12.65 -0.91 -15.05
C PHE A 97 -11.70 -0.79 -13.86
N ALA A 98 -10.51 -1.39 -13.96
CA ALA A 98 -9.49 -1.36 -12.93
C ALA A 98 -9.07 0.07 -12.59
N ARG A 99 -8.80 0.90 -13.61
CA ARG A 99 -8.50 2.33 -13.46
C ARG A 99 -9.62 3.08 -12.76
N ARG A 100 -10.88 2.92 -13.21
CA ARG A 100 -12.03 3.58 -12.57
C ARG A 100 -12.20 3.17 -11.12
N ARG A 101 -12.00 1.88 -10.81
CA ARG A 101 -12.10 1.35 -9.46
C ARG A 101 -11.10 2.03 -8.53
N VAL A 102 -9.82 2.08 -8.88
CA VAL A 102 -8.81 2.71 -8.01
C VAL A 102 -9.03 4.22 -7.89
N GLN A 103 -9.44 4.89 -8.97
CA GLN A 103 -9.75 6.32 -8.93
C GLN A 103 -10.93 6.63 -7.99
N ALA A 104 -11.91 5.73 -7.89
CA ALA A 104 -13.00 5.87 -6.92
C ALA A 104 -12.50 5.75 -5.46
N ILE A 105 -11.49 4.92 -5.20
CA ILE A 105 -10.86 4.81 -3.87
C ILE A 105 -10.06 6.10 -3.55
N LEU A 106 -9.31 6.61 -4.53
CA LEU A 106 -8.38 7.73 -4.36
C LEU A 106 -9.01 9.13 -4.54
N VAL A 107 -10.31 9.22 -4.78
CA VAL A 107 -11.01 10.48 -5.07
C VAL A 107 -10.82 11.55 -3.98
N SER A 108 -10.62 11.15 -2.73
CA SER A 108 -10.34 12.06 -1.61
C SER A 108 -8.91 12.62 -1.65
N VAL A 109 -7.94 11.82 -2.12
CA VAL A 109 -6.52 12.17 -2.17
C VAL A 109 -6.27 13.21 -3.26
N GLY A 110 -6.82 13.00 -4.47
CA GLY A 110 -6.66 13.96 -5.57
C GLY A 110 -7.19 15.37 -5.21
N ARG A 111 -8.30 15.43 -4.47
CA ARG A 111 -8.85 16.71 -3.96
C ARG A 111 -8.00 17.35 -2.86
N ALA A 112 -7.26 16.57 -2.08
CA ALA A 112 -6.36 17.08 -1.05
C ALA A 112 -5.08 17.62 -1.70
N ALA A 113 -4.49 16.88 -2.63
CA ALA A 113 -3.35 17.32 -3.43
C ALA A 113 -3.64 18.65 -4.15
N ASP A 114 -4.80 18.80 -4.79
CA ASP A 114 -5.22 20.06 -5.44
C ASP A 114 -5.31 21.23 -4.44
N ARG A 115 -5.72 20.98 -3.19
CA ARG A 115 -5.84 22.00 -2.14
C ARG A 115 -4.50 22.36 -1.53
N ASP A 116 -3.62 21.38 -1.31
CA ASP A 116 -2.29 21.60 -0.75
C ASP A 116 -1.33 22.25 -1.75
N VAL A 117 -1.47 21.95 -3.05
CA VAL A 117 -0.84 22.75 -4.12
C VAL A 117 -1.30 24.21 -4.06
N GLY A 118 -2.60 24.45 -3.84
CA GLY A 118 -3.14 25.80 -3.61
C GLY A 118 -2.58 26.48 -2.36
N ARG A 119 -2.32 25.72 -1.29
CA ARG A 119 -1.79 26.23 -0.01
C ARG A 119 -0.27 26.45 -0.01
N ALA A 120 0.48 25.62 -0.73
CA ALA A 120 1.91 25.82 -0.97
C ALA A 120 2.13 27.09 -1.82
N ALA A 121 1.31 27.28 -2.86
CA ALA A 121 1.31 28.51 -3.65
C ALA A 121 1.00 29.76 -2.79
N ASP A 122 0.11 29.66 -1.80
CA ASP A 122 -0.19 30.77 -0.87
C ASP A 122 0.94 31.06 0.14
N ARG A 123 1.77 30.07 0.51
CA ARG A 123 2.92 30.28 1.43
C ARG A 123 4.10 31.00 0.75
N ASP A 124 4.22 30.88 -0.57
CA ASP A 124 5.26 31.55 -1.36
C ASP A 124 4.94 33.02 -1.67
N VAL A 125 3.73 33.51 -1.34
CA VAL A 125 3.36 34.94 -1.45
C VAL A 125 3.97 35.80 -0.31
N GLY A 126 4.68 35.18 0.63
CA GLY A 126 5.10 35.79 1.89
C GLY A 126 6.53 36.33 2.00
N ARG A 127 7.33 36.51 0.93
CA ARG A 127 8.59 37.29 1.02
C ARG A 127 9.13 37.76 -0.34
N ALA A 128 8.50 38.75 -0.95
CA ALA A 128 9.10 39.49 -2.06
C ALA A 128 8.87 41.00 -1.90
N ALA A 129 9.76 41.65 -1.15
CA ALA A 129 10.01 43.07 -1.27
C ALA A 129 11.48 43.25 -1.67
N ASP A 130 11.79 43.08 -2.95
CA ASP A 130 12.51 44.10 -3.71
C ASP A 130 12.32 43.85 -5.22
N ARG A 131 12.15 44.94 -5.97
CA ARG A 131 11.83 44.93 -7.40
C ARG A 131 13.12 44.93 -8.21
N ASP A 132 13.27 44.03 -9.17
CA ASP A 132 13.58 44.38 -10.56
C ASP A 132 13.55 43.18 -11.51
N ALA A 133 13.27 43.49 -12.77
CA ALA A 133 12.86 42.66 -13.90
C ALA A 133 13.64 41.35 -14.13
N VAL A 134 12.94 40.29 -14.56
CA VAL A 134 12.89 39.81 -15.96
C VAL A 134 11.81 38.73 -16.09
N ARG A 135 10.94 38.91 -17.09
CA ARG A 135 9.88 37.99 -17.50
C ARG A 135 10.44 37.07 -18.60
N ALA A 136 10.61 35.79 -18.27
CA ALA A 136 10.68 34.70 -19.22
C ALA A 136 9.95 33.51 -18.59
N ALA A 137 8.78 33.19 -19.14
CA ALA A 137 8.03 32.00 -18.80
C ALA A 137 8.59 30.83 -19.63
N ASP A 138 9.01 29.74 -18.99
CA ASP A 138 8.61 28.38 -19.35
C ASP A 138 9.04 27.37 -18.26
N SER A 139 8.14 26.42 -17.98
CA SER A 139 8.25 25.26 -17.07
C SER A 139 8.59 25.53 -15.60
N SER A 140 7.56 25.88 -14.82
CA SER A 140 7.57 25.62 -13.38
C SER A 140 7.48 24.10 -13.15
N ALA A 141 8.60 23.40 -13.23
CA ALA A 141 8.70 22.04 -12.73
C ALA A 141 8.42 22.10 -11.22
N VAL A 142 7.21 21.69 -10.83
CA VAL A 142 6.83 21.54 -9.43
C VAL A 142 7.79 20.53 -8.83
N THR A 143 8.76 20.98 -8.04
CA THR A 143 9.59 20.11 -7.23
C THR A 143 8.73 19.65 -6.05
N VAL A 144 8.08 18.50 -6.20
CA VAL A 144 7.39 17.82 -5.09
C VAL A 144 8.41 17.58 -3.99
N SER A 145 8.18 18.14 -2.80
CA SER A 145 9.12 17.97 -1.69
C SER A 145 9.03 16.55 -1.13
N ARG A 146 10.06 16.13 -0.39
CA ARG A 146 10.04 14.83 0.28
C ARG A 146 8.85 14.71 1.23
N GLU A 147 8.59 15.77 1.99
CA GLU A 147 7.48 15.85 2.92
C GLU A 147 6.12 15.73 2.20
N ASP A 148 5.98 16.28 1.00
CA ASP A 148 4.75 16.15 0.21
C ASP A 148 4.52 14.71 -0.26
N VAL A 149 5.58 14.00 -0.68
CA VAL A 149 5.49 12.58 -1.08
C VAL A 149 5.14 11.70 0.12
N GLU A 150 5.77 11.93 1.28
CA GLU A 150 5.46 11.21 2.52
C GLU A 150 3.98 11.44 2.92
N SER A 151 3.51 12.69 2.92
CA SER A 151 2.12 13.04 3.22
C SER A 151 1.13 12.41 2.23
N THR A 152 1.42 12.47 0.93
CA THR A 152 0.56 11.86 -0.09
C THR A 152 0.50 10.34 0.06
N ALA A 153 1.61 9.69 0.43
CA ALA A 153 1.64 8.27 0.71
C ALA A 153 0.78 7.89 1.93
N GLU A 154 0.74 8.75 2.95
CA GLU A 154 -0.16 8.59 4.11
C GLU A 154 -1.63 8.73 3.70
N ASP A 155 -1.97 9.74 2.89
CA ASP A 155 -3.33 9.93 2.38
C ASP A 155 -3.80 8.74 1.53
N ILE A 156 -2.92 8.19 0.68
CA ILE A 156 -3.18 6.95 -0.08
C ILE A 156 -3.48 5.80 0.88
N ALA A 157 -2.67 5.61 1.93
CA ALA A 157 -2.89 4.55 2.90
C ALA A 157 -4.22 4.73 3.67
N GLU A 158 -4.62 5.96 4.00
CA GLU A 158 -5.91 6.22 4.64
C GLU A 158 -7.09 5.90 3.70
N ALA A 159 -7.00 6.30 2.43
CA ALA A 159 -8.02 6.02 1.42
C ALA A 159 -8.21 4.50 1.22
N PHE A 160 -7.11 3.76 1.08
CA PHE A 160 -7.15 2.31 0.95
C PHE A 160 -7.63 1.61 2.23
N THR A 161 -7.28 2.11 3.41
CA THR A 161 -7.81 1.61 4.67
C THR A 161 -9.33 1.78 4.73
N SER A 162 -9.84 2.94 4.32
CA SER A 162 -11.28 3.21 4.22
C SER A 162 -11.99 2.29 3.23
N ALA A 163 -11.29 1.86 2.18
CA ALA A 163 -11.77 0.87 1.22
C ALA A 163 -11.58 -0.60 1.68
N GLY A 164 -11.11 -0.83 2.91
CA GLY A 164 -11.01 -2.17 3.51
C GLY A 164 -9.70 -2.91 3.25
N PHE A 165 -8.65 -2.23 2.80
CA PHE A 165 -7.34 -2.86 2.53
C PHE A 165 -6.40 -2.93 3.73
N ALA A 166 -6.78 -2.35 4.87
CA ALA A 166 -5.93 -2.29 6.06
C ALA A 166 -4.51 -1.80 5.72
N ALA A 167 -4.43 -0.58 5.18
CA ALA A 167 -3.20 -0.04 4.64
C ALA A 167 -2.45 0.81 5.68
N SER A 168 -1.15 0.92 5.53
CA SER A 168 -0.27 1.67 6.43
C SER A 168 0.98 2.14 5.69
N THR A 169 1.61 3.20 6.18
CA THR A 169 2.93 3.62 5.71
C THR A 169 4.02 3.21 6.68
N ARG A 170 5.23 2.99 6.16
CA ARG A 170 6.42 2.73 6.97
C ARG A 170 7.67 3.32 6.32
N PRO A 171 8.47 4.13 7.04
CA PRO A 171 9.77 4.58 6.56
C PRO A 171 10.75 3.41 6.38
N VAL A 172 11.44 3.36 5.23
CA VAL A 172 12.46 2.35 4.93
C VAL A 172 13.59 2.91 4.07
N GLY A 173 14.84 2.76 4.52
CA GLY A 173 16.01 3.22 3.74
C GLY A 173 15.90 4.71 3.37
N ASN A 174 15.91 4.98 2.06
CA ASN A 174 15.76 6.31 1.44
C ASN A 174 14.33 6.59 0.93
N GLY A 175 13.34 5.86 1.41
CA GLY A 175 11.95 6.01 0.98
C GLY A 175 10.92 5.64 2.04
N VAL A 176 9.68 5.52 1.60
CA VAL A 176 8.56 5.00 2.38
C VAL A 176 8.00 3.75 1.71
N GLN A 177 7.34 2.88 2.46
CA GLN A 177 6.56 1.77 1.96
C GLN A 177 5.09 1.99 2.29
N ILE A 178 4.24 1.81 1.29
CA ILE A 178 2.80 1.63 1.48
C ILE A 178 2.56 0.12 1.56
N CYS A 179 2.03 -0.33 2.69
CA CYS A 179 1.76 -1.74 2.95
C CYS A 179 0.25 -1.95 3.11
N GLN A 180 -0.34 -2.83 2.30
CA GLN A 180 -1.73 -3.28 2.44
C GLN A 180 -1.73 -4.69 3.05
N HIS A 181 -2.29 -4.84 4.25
CA HIS A 181 -2.30 -6.13 4.97
C HIS A 181 -3.50 -7.01 4.57
N HIS A 182 -4.50 -6.40 3.93
CA HIS A 182 -5.67 -7.08 3.41
C HIS A 182 -5.94 -6.63 1.96
N CYS A 183 -6.33 -7.56 1.10
CA CYS A 183 -6.84 -7.23 -0.23
C CYS A 183 -8.24 -7.88 -0.34
N PRO A 184 -9.32 -7.09 -0.33
CA PRO A 184 -10.68 -7.62 -0.39
C PRO A 184 -11.04 -8.24 -1.74
N VAL A 185 -10.13 -8.14 -2.73
CA VAL A 185 -10.32 -8.68 -4.08
C VAL A 185 -9.16 -9.60 -4.47
N SER A 186 -8.42 -10.18 -3.52
CA SER A 186 -7.20 -10.95 -3.83
C SER A 186 -7.43 -12.09 -4.82
N HIS A 187 -8.49 -12.88 -4.63
CA HIS A 187 -8.84 -13.98 -5.53
C HIS A 187 -9.21 -13.51 -6.93
N VAL A 188 -9.83 -12.33 -7.03
CA VAL A 188 -10.17 -11.74 -8.33
C VAL A 188 -8.90 -11.19 -8.98
N ALA A 189 -8.03 -10.54 -8.22
CA ALA A 189 -6.77 -9.98 -8.70
C ALA A 189 -5.74 -11.06 -9.13
N GLU A 190 -5.87 -12.29 -8.64
CA GLU A 190 -5.11 -13.46 -9.13
C GLU A 190 -5.40 -13.76 -10.62
N GLU A 191 -6.65 -13.61 -11.06
CA GLU A 191 -7.05 -13.82 -12.46
C GLU A 191 -6.98 -12.54 -13.30
N PHE A 192 -7.13 -11.38 -12.66
CA PHE A 192 -7.21 -10.06 -13.31
C PHE A 192 -6.13 -9.11 -12.76
N PRO A 193 -4.85 -9.28 -13.16
CA PRO A 193 -3.72 -8.51 -12.66
C PRO A 193 -3.81 -7.01 -12.99
N GLU A 194 -4.63 -6.61 -13.96
CA GLU A 194 -4.92 -5.21 -14.30
C GLU A 194 -5.40 -4.42 -13.08
N LEU A 195 -6.07 -5.08 -12.12
CA LEU A 195 -6.47 -4.47 -10.85
C LEU A 195 -5.25 -3.97 -10.05
N CYS A 196 -4.21 -4.79 -9.93
CA CYS A 196 -2.98 -4.41 -9.24
C CYS A 196 -2.15 -3.41 -10.04
N GLU A 197 -2.12 -3.56 -11.37
CA GLU A 197 -1.39 -2.66 -12.26
C GLU A 197 -1.97 -1.25 -12.24
N ALA A 198 -3.30 -1.11 -12.32
CA ALA A 198 -3.97 0.17 -12.23
C ALA A 198 -3.73 0.86 -10.88
N GLU A 199 -3.69 0.10 -9.78
CA GLU A 199 -3.33 0.65 -8.46
C GLU A 199 -1.91 1.24 -8.45
N ARG A 200 -0.94 0.53 -9.04
CA ARG A 200 0.44 0.99 -9.17
C ARG A 200 0.58 2.22 -10.07
N GLU A 201 -0.15 2.26 -11.18
CA GLU A 201 -0.19 3.42 -12.09
C GLU A 201 -0.72 4.65 -11.35
N ALA A 202 -1.85 4.51 -10.65
CA ALA A 202 -2.45 5.61 -9.89
C ALA A 202 -1.54 6.12 -8.76
N PHE A 203 -0.80 5.23 -8.09
CA PHE A 203 0.18 5.65 -7.08
C PHE A 203 1.32 6.46 -7.70
N THR A 204 1.84 6.02 -8.84
CA THR A 204 2.90 6.73 -9.56
C THR A 204 2.44 8.13 -9.98
N GLU A 205 1.21 8.24 -10.46
CA GLU A 205 0.60 9.52 -10.86
C GLU A 205 0.46 10.48 -9.67
N LEU A 206 -0.15 10.03 -8.56
CA LEU A 206 -0.38 10.88 -7.40
C LEU A 206 0.91 11.28 -6.68
N LEU A 207 1.88 10.36 -6.56
CA LEU A 207 3.12 10.63 -5.85
C LEU A 207 4.13 11.41 -6.68
N GLY A 208 3.91 11.55 -7.99
CA GLY A 208 4.83 12.22 -8.91
C GLY A 208 6.20 11.53 -9.04
N THR A 209 6.31 10.27 -8.60
CA THR A 209 7.54 9.47 -8.64
C THR A 209 7.21 8.01 -8.94
N HIS A 210 8.14 7.32 -9.60
CA HIS A 210 7.96 5.90 -9.87
C HIS A 210 7.94 5.09 -8.57
N VAL A 211 6.94 4.20 -8.43
CA VAL A 211 6.86 3.27 -7.31
C VAL A 211 7.24 1.85 -7.73
N GLN A 212 7.85 1.10 -6.82
CA GLN A 212 8.19 -0.31 -7.05
C GLN A 212 7.32 -1.22 -6.19
N GLN A 213 6.54 -2.08 -6.84
CA GLN A 213 5.80 -3.13 -6.16
C GLN A 213 6.76 -4.28 -5.82
N LEU A 214 6.88 -4.58 -4.52
CA LEU A 214 7.82 -5.57 -3.98
C LEU A 214 7.16 -6.92 -3.68
N ALA A 215 5.87 -6.90 -3.36
CA ALA A 215 5.09 -8.06 -2.96
C ALA A 215 3.60 -7.81 -3.24
N THR A 216 2.82 -8.84 -3.55
CA THR A 216 1.37 -8.74 -3.77
C THR A 216 0.64 -9.92 -3.13
N ILE A 217 -0.47 -9.64 -2.46
CA ILE A 217 -1.32 -10.70 -1.89
C ILE A 217 -1.83 -11.64 -3.00
N ALA A 218 -2.13 -11.11 -4.18
CA ALA A 218 -2.54 -11.90 -5.34
C ALA A 218 -1.46 -12.90 -5.80
N ASN A 219 -0.18 -12.61 -5.57
CA ASN A 219 0.92 -13.54 -5.87
C ASN A 219 1.22 -14.50 -4.70
N GLY A 220 0.38 -14.52 -3.67
CA GLY A 220 0.54 -15.37 -2.50
C GLY A 220 1.33 -14.73 -1.36
N ASP A 221 1.71 -13.46 -1.45
CA ASP A 221 2.42 -12.79 -0.37
C ASP A 221 1.52 -12.52 0.84
N CYS A 222 2.16 -12.26 1.98
CA CYS A 222 1.44 -11.95 3.21
C CYS A 222 0.85 -10.53 3.25
N ALA A 223 1.38 -9.61 2.43
CA ALA A 223 0.91 -8.24 2.29
C ALA A 223 1.32 -7.71 0.92
N CYS A 224 0.56 -6.76 0.37
CA CYS A 224 1.06 -5.97 -0.76
C CYS A 224 2.02 -4.93 -0.20
N THR A 225 3.20 -4.81 -0.80
CA THR A 225 4.20 -3.80 -0.39
C THR A 225 4.64 -3.00 -1.60
N THR A 226 4.45 -1.69 -1.56
CA THR A 226 4.89 -0.76 -2.60
C THR A 226 5.90 0.20 -2.02
N HIS A 227 7.11 0.21 -2.58
CA HIS A 227 8.16 1.16 -2.21
C HIS A 227 8.04 2.45 -3.02
N VAL A 228 8.08 3.57 -2.29
CA VAL A 228 8.06 4.92 -2.82
C VAL A 228 9.41 5.57 -2.49
N PRO A 229 10.24 5.89 -3.48
CA PRO A 229 11.52 6.56 -3.24
C PRO A 229 11.29 8.03 -2.86
N LEU A 230 11.97 8.51 -1.83
CA LEU A 230 11.91 9.92 -1.36
C LEU A 230 13.13 10.75 -1.79
N VAL A 231 14.07 10.10 -2.45
CA VAL A 231 15.17 10.72 -3.17
C VAL A 231 15.05 10.25 -4.61
N PRO A 232 15.13 11.13 -5.63
CA PRO A 232 15.18 10.69 -7.02
C PRO A 232 16.29 9.65 -7.16
N LEU A 233 15.93 8.44 -7.58
CA LEU A 233 16.94 7.45 -7.93
C LEU A 233 17.77 8.06 -9.06
N ALA A 234 19.06 8.26 -8.83
CA ALA A 234 19.98 8.54 -9.93
C ALA A 234 19.80 7.41 -10.94
N ALA A 235 19.47 7.76 -12.19
CA ALA A 235 19.34 6.77 -13.25
C ALA A 235 20.59 5.87 -13.25
N PRO A 236 20.45 4.54 -13.36
CA PRO A 236 21.61 3.67 -13.44
C PRO A 236 22.47 4.14 -14.61
N GLY A 237 23.69 4.62 -14.31
CA GLY A 237 24.64 5.06 -15.32
C GLY A 237 24.81 3.94 -16.34
N ARG A 238 24.59 4.25 -17.61
CA ARG A 238 24.84 3.30 -18.70
C ARG A 238 26.30 2.89 -18.61
N PRO A 239 26.64 1.58 -18.52
CA PRO A 239 28.03 1.18 -18.53
C PRO A 239 28.68 1.66 -19.82
N GLU A 240 29.80 2.36 -19.66
CA GLU A 240 30.63 2.86 -20.76
C GLU A 240 31.18 1.65 -21.53
N PRO A 241 31.05 1.62 -22.88
CA PRO A 241 31.58 0.50 -23.66
C PRO A 241 33.11 0.47 -23.56
N PRO A 242 33.73 -0.72 -23.47
CA PRO A 242 35.19 -0.83 -23.55
C PRO A 242 35.67 -0.35 -24.93
N GLY A 243 36.67 0.52 -24.92
CA GLY A 243 37.36 1.04 -26.11
C GLY A 243 38.40 0.10 -26.69
#